data_AF-A0A3A5VJ29-F1
#
_entry.id   AF-A0A3A5VJ29-F1
#
_cell.length_a   1.000
_cell.length_b   1.000
_cell.length_c   1.000
_cell.angle_alpha   90.00
_cell.angle_beta   90.00
_cell.angle_gamma   90.00
#
_symmetry.space_group_name_H-M   'P 1'
#
loop_
_entity.id
_entity.type
_entity.pdbx_description
1 polymer ?
#
loop_
_entity_poly.entity_id
_entity_poly.type
_entity_poly.pdbx_seq_one_letter_code
_entity_poly.pdbx_strand_id
1 'polypeptide(L)' 'MTQVQLRAIVDRSSEIAEGDESNNEALLAVAIEPSLSSESENDETSALADGLFWGSSILVIVAIGVAFVFFMPAKIKKLE' A
#
# COMPACT_ATOMS: atom_id res chain seq x y z
N MET A 1 15.81 17.15 -11.80
CA MET A 1 16.48 16.12 -12.62
C MET A 1 17.97 16.15 -12.30
N THR A 2 18.47 15.16 -11.59
CA THR A 2 19.91 15.03 -11.34
C THR A 2 20.47 14.09 -12.38
N GLN A 3 21.45 14.56 -13.16
CA GLN A 3 22.15 13.71 -14.11
C GLN A 3 23.43 13.20 -13.45
N VAL A 4 23.64 11.89 -13.49
CA VAL A 4 24.88 11.24 -13.03
C VAL A 4 25.50 10.46 -14.18
N GLN A 5 26.81 10.23 -14.12
CA GLN A 5 27.54 9.44 -15.10
C GLN A 5 28.09 8.19 -14.42
N LEU A 6 27.78 7.02 -14.97
CA LEU A 6 28.41 5.76 -14.61
C LEU A 6 29.62 5.54 -15.52
N ARG A 7 30.73 5.09 -14.95
CA ARG A 7 31.97 4.78 -15.66
C ARG A 7 32.42 3.37 -15.34
N ALA A 8 32.65 2.58 -16.38
CA ALA A 8 33.20 1.22 -16.28
C ALA A 8 34.54 1.17 -17.00
N ILE A 9 35.52 0.50 -16.39
CA ILE A 9 36.87 0.34 -16.93
C ILE A 9 37.28 -1.12 -16.73
N VAL A 10 37.69 -1.78 -17.80
CA VAL A 10 38.29 -3.11 -17.79
C VAL A 10 39.81 -2.96 -17.88
N ASP A 11 40.55 -3.89 -17.26
CA ASP A 11 42.02 -3.86 -17.15
C ASP A 11 42.63 -2.46 -16.90
N ARG A 12 42.24 -1.85 -15.78
CA ARG A 12 42.67 -0.49 -15.43
C ARG A 12 44.19 -0.34 -15.32
N SER A 13 44.90 -1.43 -14.98
CA SER A 13 46.35 -1.44 -14.82
C SER A 13 47.09 -1.73 -16.13
N SER A 14 46.39 -2.04 -17.23
CA SER A 14 46.95 -2.52 -18.49
C SER A 14 47.90 -3.71 -18.28
N GLU A 15 47.48 -4.67 -17.45
CA GLU A 15 48.25 -5.88 -17.13
C GLU A 15 48.20 -6.92 -18.25
N ILE A 16 47.15 -6.89 -19.07
CA ILE A 16 46.92 -7.82 -20.17
C ILE A 16 47.01 -7.03 -21.46
N ALA A 17 47.89 -7.44 -22.38
CA ALA A 17 47.94 -6.85 -23.70
C ALA A 17 46.75 -7.34 -24.54
N GLU A 18 45.86 -6.43 -24.89
CA GLU A 18 44.67 -6.74 -25.67
C GLU A 18 44.84 -6.38 -27.16
N GLY A 19 43.92 -6.85 -28.00
CA GLY A 19 43.94 -6.52 -29.43
C GLY A 19 43.57 -5.06 -29.73
N ASP A 20 42.86 -4.41 -28.81
CA ASP A 20 42.41 -3.03 -28.92
C ASP A 20 42.22 -2.39 -27.54
N GLU A 21 43.23 -1.64 -27.10
CA GLU A 21 43.23 -0.91 -25.82
C GLU A 21 42.26 0.29 -25.78
N SER A 22 41.68 0.66 -26.93
CA SER A 22 40.81 1.85 -27.01
C SER A 22 39.37 1.58 -26.54
N ASN A 23 39.01 0.32 -26.27
CA ASN A 23 37.65 -0.09 -25.93
C ASN A 23 37.46 -0.49 -24.44
N ASN A 24 38.48 -0.29 -23.61
CA ASN A 24 38.47 -0.71 -22.20
C ASN A 24 37.57 0.18 -21.31
N GLU A 25 37.12 1.33 -21.80
CA GLU A 25 36.33 2.31 -21.04
C GLU A 25 34.94 2.54 -21.65
N ALA A 26 33.91 2.52 -20.80
CA ALA A 26 32.54 2.85 -21.15
C ALA A 26 31.93 3.87 -20.18
N LEU A 27 31.19 4.84 -20.74
CA LEU A 27 30.50 5.90 -19.99
C LEU A 27 29.00 5.83 -20.29
N LEU A 28 28.18 5.90 -19.24
CA LEU A 28 26.72 5.89 -19.34
C LEU A 28 26.12 7.05 -18.55
N ALA A 29 25.40 7.94 -19.23
CA ALA A 29 24.64 9.00 -18.58
C ALA A 29 23.30 8.45 -18.07
N VAL A 30 22.99 8.70 -16.80
CA VAL A 30 21.75 8.26 -16.15
C VAL A 30 21.03 9.47 -15.57
N ALA A 31 19.75 9.58 -15.88
CA ALA A 31 18.85 10.54 -15.26
C ALA A 31 18.23 9.91 -14.01
N ILE A 32 18.40 10.55 -12.86
CA ILE A 32 17.72 10.16 -11.63
C ILE A 32 16.47 11.02 -11.50
N GLU A 33 15.32 10.38 -11.65
CA GLU A 33 14.04 10.96 -11.30
C GLU A 33 13.69 10.63 -9.85
N PRO A 34 13.18 11.59 -9.07
CA PRO A 34 12.68 11.30 -7.73
C PRO A 34 11.54 10.29 -7.86
N SER A 35 11.59 9.21 -7.09
CA SER A 35 10.42 8.37 -6.93
C SER A 35 9.32 9.23 -6.30
N LEU A 36 8.13 9.22 -6.89
CA LEU A 36 6.93 9.59 -6.15
C LEU A 36 6.85 8.58 -5.01
N SER A 37 7.39 8.92 -3.84
CA SER A 37 6.99 8.25 -2.62
C SER A 37 5.50 8.48 -2.57
N SER A 38 4.73 7.43 -2.84
CA SER A 38 3.31 7.38 -2.59
C SER A 38 3.10 8.06 -1.24
N GLU A 39 2.31 9.13 -1.27
CA GLU A 39 1.82 9.83 -0.09
C GLU A 39 1.59 8.79 1.00
N SER A 40 2.05 9.09 2.22
CA SER A 40 1.64 8.38 3.41
C SER A 40 0.17 8.01 3.24
N GLU A 41 -0.14 6.72 3.10
CA GLU A 41 -1.52 6.28 3.12
C GLU A 41 -2.04 6.74 4.48
N ASN A 42 -2.79 7.84 4.48
CA ASN A 42 -3.53 8.24 5.64
C ASN A 42 -4.53 7.09 5.85
N ASP A 43 -4.26 6.26 6.84
CA ASP A 43 -5.13 5.19 7.38
C ASP A 43 -6.48 5.72 7.91
N GLU A 44 -6.90 6.94 7.52
CA GLU A 44 -8.21 7.52 7.74
C GLU A 44 -9.32 6.58 7.23
N THR A 45 -9.08 5.90 6.09
CA THR A 45 -10.06 4.96 5.51
C THR A 45 -10.29 3.73 6.40
N SER A 46 -9.26 3.22 7.09
CA SER A 46 -9.40 2.06 7.98
C SER A 46 -10.16 2.43 9.25
N ALA A 47 -9.84 3.59 9.85
CA ALA A 47 -10.51 4.06 11.06
C ALA A 47 -12.00 4.40 10.80
N LEU A 48 -12.33 4.99 9.65
CA LEU A 48 -13.72 5.25 9.25
C LEU A 48 -14.49 3.96 8.97
N ALA A 49 -13.85 2.96 8.34
CA ALA A 49 -14.47 1.67 8.05
C ALA A 49 -14.79 0.89 9.35
N ASP A 50 -13.86 0.84 10.29
CA ASP A 50 -14.05 0.17 11.58
C ASP A 50 -15.14 0.85 12.42
N GLY A 51 -15.14 2.20 12.44
CA GLY A 51 -16.17 2.98 13.13
C GLY A 51 -17.57 2.77 12.53
N LEU A 52 -17.67 2.71 11.20
CA LEU A 52 -18.94 2.46 10.50
C LEU A 52 -19.45 1.03 10.74
N PHE A 53 -18.56 0.03 10.75
CA PHE A 53 -18.93 -1.36 10.99
C PHE A 53 -19.52 -1.57 12.40
N TRP A 54 -18.84 -1.06 13.43
CA TRP A 54 -19.32 -1.18 14.82
C TRP A 54 -20.55 -0.32 15.07
N GLY A 55 -20.56 0.92 14.60
CA GLY A 55 -21.70 1.83 14.75
C GLY A 55 -22.97 1.28 14.11
N SER A 56 -22.86 0.78 12.87
CA SER A 56 -23.98 0.17 12.15
C SER A 56 -24.50 -1.10 12.84
N SER A 57 -23.59 -1.99 13.25
CA SER A 57 -23.97 -3.25 13.90
C SER A 57 -24.72 -3.03 15.21
N ILE A 58 -24.27 -2.08 16.05
CA ILE A 58 -24.96 -1.73 17.30
C ILE A 58 -26.36 -1.17 17.01
N LEU A 59 -26.48 -0.28 16.02
CA LEU A 59 -27.76 0.34 15.66
C LEU A 59 -28.77 -0.73 15.18
N VAL A 60 -28.33 -1.68 14.36
CA VAL A 60 -29.18 -2.78 13.87
C VAL A 60 -29.66 -3.67 15.03
N ILE A 61 -28.78 -4.05 15.96
CA ILE A 61 -29.16 -4.88 17.12
C ILE A 61 -30.21 -4.17 17.98
N VAL A 62 -30.03 -2.87 18.23
CA VAL A 62 -31.02 -2.06 18.98
C VAL A 62 -32.34 -2.00 18.24
N ALA A 63 -32.33 -1.74 16.93
CA ALA A 63 -33.55 -1.69 16.12
C ALA A 63 -34.31 -3.03 16.15
N ILE A 64 -33.60 -4.16 16.05
CA ILE A 64 -34.19 -5.49 16.18
C ILE A 64 -34.81 -5.68 17.57
N GLY A 65 -34.08 -5.35 18.65
CA GLY A 65 -34.59 -5.45 20.01
C GLY A 65 -35.87 -4.64 20.24
N VAL A 66 -35.90 -3.40 19.75
CA VAL A 66 -37.09 -2.54 19.80
C VAL A 66 -38.25 -3.14 19.01
N ALA A 67 -37.98 -3.63 17.79
CA ALA A 67 -39.01 -4.28 16.98
C ALA A 67 -39.57 -5.52 17.67
N PHE A 68 -38.73 -6.36 18.28
CA PHE A 68 -39.17 -7.53 19.05
C PHE A 68 -40.10 -7.14 20.20
N VAL A 69 -39.73 -6.14 21.01
CA VAL A 69 -40.58 -5.68 22.12
C VAL A 69 -41.89 -5.08 21.60
N PHE A 70 -41.85 -4.32 20.50
CA PHE A 70 -43.03 -3.68 19.93
C PHE A 70 -44.01 -4.68 19.32
N PHE A 71 -43.51 -5.72 18.65
CA PHE A 71 -44.34 -6.74 17.99
C PHE A 71 -44.63 -7.98 18.87
N MET A 72 -44.05 -8.07 20.07
CA MET A 72 -44.33 -9.19 20.97
C MET A 72 -45.78 -9.14 21.47
N PRO A 73 -46.58 -10.20 21.27
CA PRO A 73 -47.94 -10.26 21.79
C PRO A 73 -47.91 -10.33 23.32
N ALA A 74 -48.81 -9.61 23.99
CA ALA A 74 -48.87 -9.49 25.45
C ALA A 74 -49.04 -10.83 26.20
N LYS A 75 -49.42 -11.91 25.52
CA LYS A 75 -49.53 -13.26 26.08
C LYS A 75 -48.98 -14.29 25.09
N ILE A 76 -47.87 -14.92 25.43
CA ILE A 76 -47.45 -16.16 24.75
C ILE A 76 -48.41 -17.25 25.23
N LYS A 77 -49.37 -17.63 24.37
CA LYS A 77 -50.24 -18.77 24.68
C LYS A 77 -49.38 -20.03 24.67
N LYS A 78 -49.28 -20.71 25.81
CA LYS A 78 -48.67 -22.03 25.89
C LYS A 78 -49.45 -22.94 24.93
N LEU A 79 -48.77 -23.59 23.99
CA LEU A 79 -49.39 -24.68 23.24
C LEU A 79 -49.60 -25.84 24.21
N GLU A 80 -50.86 -26.27 24.32
CA GLU A 80 -51.25 -27.52 24.99
C GLU A 80 -51.16 -28.68 23.99
#